data_AF-A0A933HIW1-F1
#
_entry.id   AF-A0A933HIW1-F1
#
_cell.length_a   1.000
_cell.length_b   1.000
_cell.length_c   1.000
_cell.angle_alpha   90.00
_cell.angle_beta   90.00
_cell.angle_gamma   90.00
#
_symmetry.space_group_name_H-M   'P 1'
#
loop_
_entity.id
_entity.type
_entity.pdbx_description
1 polymer ?
#
loop_
_entity_poly.entity_id
_entity_poly.type
_entity_poly.pdbx_seq_one_letter_code
_entity_poly.pdbx_strand_id
1 'polypeptide(L)'
;MPRKKQARESARENPKQIVFNERNQPVELHYASKVVILPPRGQAELEQQDLDSIQFQTLHARGLLTTRPASDITSAEPPAPKTAPKRKPRRRRAPHA
;
A
#
# COMPACT_ATOMS: atom_id res chain seq x y z
N MET A 1 -43.69 -20.74 -15.07
CA MET A 1 -43.59 -19.26 -15.10
C MET A 1 -42.96 -18.79 -13.80
N PRO A 2 -42.08 -17.77 -13.73
CA PRO A 2 -40.95 -17.38 -14.57
C PRO A 2 -39.59 -17.50 -13.83
N ARG A 3 -38.50 -17.38 -14.59
CA ARG A 3 -37.09 -17.46 -14.16
C ARG A 3 -36.70 -16.28 -13.27
N LYS A 4 -36.33 -16.51 -12.00
CA LYS A 4 -35.51 -15.55 -11.23
C LYS A 4 -34.04 -15.77 -11.58
N LYS A 5 -33.62 -15.23 -12.71
CA LYS A 5 -32.20 -14.93 -12.95
C LYS A 5 -31.85 -13.79 -11.99
N GLN A 6 -31.31 -14.13 -10.82
CA GLN A 6 -30.55 -13.17 -10.05
C GLN A 6 -29.34 -12.83 -10.92
N ALA A 7 -29.40 -11.65 -11.53
CA ALA A 7 -28.23 -10.99 -12.07
C ALA A 7 -27.26 -10.87 -10.90
N ARG A 8 -26.30 -11.79 -10.80
CA ARG A 8 -25.05 -11.52 -10.09
C ARG A 8 -24.37 -10.46 -10.92
N GLU A 9 -24.74 -9.23 -10.58
CA GLU A 9 -24.01 -8.00 -10.80
C GLU A 9 -22.53 -8.35 -10.72
N SER A 10 -21.95 -8.52 -11.91
CA SER A 10 -20.52 -8.71 -12.05
C SER A 10 -19.96 -7.38 -11.62
N ALA A 11 -19.66 -7.25 -10.33
CA ALA A 11 -18.79 -6.22 -9.82
C ALA A 11 -17.53 -6.31 -10.67
N ARG A 12 -17.46 -5.46 -11.69
CA ARG A 12 -16.22 -5.19 -12.40
C ARG A 12 -15.36 -4.54 -11.34
N GLU A 13 -14.64 -5.36 -10.57
CA GLU A 13 -13.53 -4.88 -9.76
C GLU A 13 -12.55 -4.28 -10.75
N ASN A 14 -12.67 -2.96 -10.96
CA ASN A 14 -11.65 -2.22 -11.67
C ASN A 14 -10.34 -2.48 -10.92
N PRO A 15 -9.26 -2.87 -11.62
CA PRO A 15 -8.00 -3.13 -10.97
C PRO A 15 -7.57 -1.86 -10.24
N LYS A 16 -7.46 -1.99 -8.92
CA LYS A 16 -7.05 -0.89 -8.04
C LYS A 16 -5.55 -0.94 -7.84
N GLN A 17 -4.92 0.23 -7.87
CA GLN A 17 -3.51 0.39 -7.56
C GLN A 17 -3.33 1.31 -6.37
N ILE A 18 -2.31 1.04 -5.57
CA ILE A 18 -1.89 1.95 -4.51
C ILE A 18 -0.83 2.87 -5.07
N VAL A 19 -1.11 4.17 -4.94
CA VAL A 19 -0.17 5.24 -5.22
C VAL A 19 0.45 5.72 -3.92
N PHE A 20 1.77 5.68 -3.87
CA PHE A 20 2.58 6.18 -2.77
C PHE A 20 3.13 7.54 -3.12
N ASN A 21 3.08 8.45 -2.15
CA ASN A 21 3.73 9.74 -2.23
C ASN A 21 5.16 9.62 -1.66
N GLU A 22 6.17 9.77 -2.52
CA GLU A 22 7.57 9.72 -2.08
C GLU A 22 8.06 11.07 -1.52
N ARG A 23 7.22 12.11 -1.56
CA ARG A 23 7.56 13.45 -1.06
C ARG A 23 7.15 13.61 0.39
N ASN A 24 7.94 14.42 1.12
CA ASN A 24 7.57 14.96 2.44
C ASN A 24 6.63 16.18 2.32
N GLN A 25 5.88 16.29 1.22
CA GLN A 25 4.93 17.37 0.97
C GLN A 25 3.63 16.77 0.43
N PRO A 26 2.46 17.40 0.69
CA PRO A 26 1.21 16.93 0.13
C PRO A 26 1.23 17.04 -1.39
N VAL A 27 0.64 16.06 -2.07
CA VAL A 27 0.49 16.04 -3.52
C VAL A 27 -0.98 16.05 -3.86
N GLU A 28 -1.41 17.08 -4.59
CA GLU A 28 -2.78 17.18 -5.10
C GLU A 28 -2.87 16.51 -6.46
N LEU A 29 -3.75 15.52 -6.56
CA LEU A 29 -4.00 14.78 -7.77
C LEU A 29 -5.41 15.04 -8.26
N HIS A 30 -5.49 15.50 -9.50
CA HIS A 30 -6.72 15.89 -10.17
C HIS A 30 -7.03 14.80 -11.20
N TYR A 31 -8.14 14.11 -10.98
CA TYR A 31 -8.64 13.10 -11.90
C TYR A 31 -10.00 13.51 -12.45
N ALA A 32 -10.44 12.84 -13.51
CA ALA A 32 -11.75 13.10 -14.11
C ALA A 32 -12.90 12.90 -13.10
N SER A 33 -12.73 11.97 -12.16
CA SER A 33 -13.77 11.58 -11.21
C SER A 33 -13.77 12.40 -9.91
N LYS A 34 -12.61 12.93 -9.48
CA LYS A 34 -12.42 13.62 -8.19
C LYS A 34 -11.02 14.24 -8.07
N VAL A 35 -10.84 15.09 -7.06
CA VAL A 35 -9.53 15.55 -6.58
C VAL A 35 -9.16 14.76 -5.31
N VAL A 36 -7.93 14.25 -5.24
CA VAL A 36 -7.40 13.53 -4.07
C VAL A 36 -6.13 14.23 -3.60
N ILE A 37 -6.06 14.51 -2.30
CA ILE A 37 -4.87 15.06 -1.66
C ILE A 37 -4.14 13.91 -0.97
N LEU A 38 -2.98 13.54 -1.50
CA LEU A 38 -2.08 12.58 -0.86
C LEU A 38 -1.30 13.30 0.23
N PRO A 39 -1.35 12.85 1.50
CA PRO A 39 -0.52 13.42 2.54
C PRO A 39 0.97 13.15 2.27
N PRO A 40 1.88 13.92 2.91
CA PRO A 40 3.32 13.64 2.90
C PRO A 40 3.60 12.18 3.27
N ARG A 41 4.39 11.46 2.45
CA ARG A 41 4.66 10.02 2.65
C ARG A 41 3.40 9.14 2.78
N GLY A 42 2.28 9.65 2.29
CA GLY A 42 0.99 8.96 2.31
C GLY A 42 0.81 7.99 1.17
N GLN A 43 -0.29 7.25 1.23
CA GLN A 43 -0.75 6.38 0.16
C GLN A 43 -2.24 6.63 -0.13
N ALA A 44 -2.65 6.39 -1.37
CA ALA A 44 -4.04 6.43 -1.78
C ALA A 44 -4.32 5.27 -2.73
N GLU A 45 -5.52 4.72 -2.64
CA GLU A 45 -6.01 3.72 -3.58
C GLU A 45 -6.70 4.44 -4.74
N LEU A 46 -6.22 4.17 -5.95
CA LEU A 46 -6.74 4.74 -7.19
C LEU A 46 -7.17 3.65 -8.15
N GLU A 47 -8.11 4.00 -9.01
CA GLU A 47 -8.52 3.13 -10.10
C GLU A 47 -7.57 3.28 -11.30
N GLN A 48 -7.49 2.25 -12.14
CA GLN A 48 -6.64 2.27 -13.34
C GLN A 48 -6.90 3.49 -14.23
N GLN A 49 -8.16 3.94 -14.34
CA GLN A 49 -8.53 5.13 -15.12
C GLN A 49 -7.91 6.43 -14.60
N ASP A 50 -7.69 6.53 -13.28
CA ASP A 50 -7.08 7.70 -12.65
C ASP A 50 -5.57 7.76 -12.92
N LEU A 51 -4.93 6.59 -13.11
CA LEU A 51 -3.50 6.48 -13.45
C LEU A 51 -3.20 6.92 -14.89
N ASP A 52 -4.17 6.81 -15.79
CA ASP A 52 -4.01 7.24 -17.18
C ASP A 52 -3.96 8.79 -17.29
N SER A 53 -4.28 9.52 -16.22
CA SER A 53 -4.19 10.98 -16.17
C SER A 53 -2.77 11.48 -16.49
N ILE A 54 -2.69 12.51 -17.35
CA ILE A 54 -1.44 13.17 -17.74
C ILE A 54 -0.68 13.67 -16.49
N GLN A 55 -1.40 14.17 -15.49
CA GLN A 55 -0.79 14.65 -14.25
C GLN A 55 -0.11 13.50 -13.50
N PHE A 56 -0.81 12.36 -13.36
CA PHE A 56 -0.26 11.18 -12.70
C PHE A 56 1.01 10.69 -13.41
N GLN A 57 0.95 10.49 -14.74
CA GLN A 57 2.11 10.04 -15.52
C GLN A 57 3.30 10.99 -15.37
N THR A 58 3.06 12.30 -15.35
CA THR A 58 4.11 13.32 -15.16
C THR A 58 4.75 13.22 -13.76
N LEU A 59 3.93 13.06 -12.72
CA LEU A 59 4.41 12.96 -11.35
C LEU A 59 5.15 11.63 -11.11
N HIS A 60 4.67 10.54 -11.71
CA HIS A 60 5.33 9.24 -11.69
C HIS A 60 6.69 9.28 -12.41
N ALA A 61 6.75 9.85 -13.61
CA ALA A 61 8.00 10.00 -14.37
C ALA A 61 9.04 10.86 -13.65
N ARG A 62 8.59 11.82 -12.82
CA ARG A 62 9.46 12.64 -11.96
C ARG A 62 9.87 11.93 -10.65
N GLY A 63 9.46 10.69 -10.44
CA GLY A 63 9.72 9.93 -9.21
C GLY A 63 9.06 10.53 -7.97
N LEU A 64 7.95 11.27 -8.14
CA LEU A 64 7.19 11.86 -7.04
C LEU A 64 6.17 10.88 -6.47
N LEU A 65 5.66 10.02 -7.34
CA LEU A 65 4.66 9.02 -7.05
C LEU A 65 5.17 7.66 -7.49
N THR A 66 4.83 6.63 -6.72
CA THR A 66 5.14 5.23 -7.05
C THR A 66 3.84 4.43 -7.03
N THR A 67 3.60 3.57 -8.02
CA THR A 67 2.46 2.65 -7.99
C THR A 67 2.87 1.25 -7.56
N ARG A 68 1.98 0.59 -6.82
CA ARG A 68 2.02 -0.86 -6.62
C ARG A 68 0.63 -1.45 -6.82
N PRO A 69 0.52 -2.69 -7.34
CA PRO A 69 -0.76 -3.37 -7.39
C PRO A 69 -1.29 -3.58 -5.96
N ALA A 70 -2.59 -3.37 -5.75
CA ALA A 70 -3.18 -3.56 -4.43
C ALA A 70 -3.01 -4.99 -3.88
N SER A 71 -2.84 -5.97 -4.78
CA SER A 71 -2.57 -7.37 -4.45
C SER A 71 -1.25 -7.57 -3.67
N ASP A 72 -0.25 -6.70 -3.86
CA ASP A 72 1.09 -6.85 -3.26
C ASP A 72 1.17 -6.41 -1.78
N ILE A 73 0.22 -5.61 -1.30
CA ILE A 73 0.28 -5.05 0.07
C ILE A 73 0.13 -6.16 1.12
N THR A 74 -0.54 -7.26 0.77
CA THR A 74 -0.74 -8.43 1.61
C THR A 74 0.52 -9.29 1.77
N SER A 75 1.60 -9.00 1.03
CA SER A 75 2.91 -9.69 1.12
C SER A 75 3.97 -8.91 1.88
N ALA A 76 3.59 -7.91 2.66
CA ALA A 76 4.41 -7.47 3.79
C ALA A 76 4.09 -8.35 5.01
N GLU A 77 4.36 -9.66 4.91
CA GLU A 77 4.60 -10.47 6.11
C GLU A 77 5.67 -9.71 6.91
N PRO A 78 5.40 -9.26 8.15
CA PRO A 78 6.47 -8.71 8.97
C PRO A 78 7.54 -9.78 8.99
N PRO A 79 8.81 -9.51 8.65
CA PRO A 79 9.83 -10.53 8.70
C PRO A 79 9.75 -11.13 10.10
N ALA A 80 9.34 -12.40 10.16
CA ALA A 80 9.19 -13.14 11.39
C ALA A 80 10.42 -12.83 12.25
N PRO A 81 10.27 -12.48 13.54
CA PRO A 81 11.40 -12.04 14.36
C PRO A 81 12.48 -13.11 14.30
N LYS A 82 13.49 -12.89 13.45
CA LYS A 82 14.63 -13.78 13.32
C LYS A 82 15.39 -13.64 14.62
N THR A 83 15.17 -14.61 15.49
CA THR A 83 16.13 -15.11 16.48
C THR A 83 16.71 -14.05 17.40
N ALA A 84 16.03 -13.80 18.53
CA ALA A 84 16.77 -13.41 19.73
C ALA A 84 17.55 -14.64 20.21
N PRO A 85 18.90 -14.65 20.21
CA PRO A 85 19.61 -15.69 20.94
C PRO A 85 19.30 -15.47 22.42
N LYS A 86 18.56 -16.42 23.03
CA LYS A 86 18.41 -16.50 24.48
C LYS A 86 19.80 -16.45 25.11
N ARG A 87 20.20 -15.27 25.59
CA ARG A 87 21.39 -15.13 26.42
C ARG A 87 21.17 -15.99 27.66
N LYS A 88 21.86 -17.13 27.71
CA LYS A 88 21.89 -18.04 28.85
C LYS A 88 22.20 -17.22 30.11
N PRO A 89 21.50 -17.42 31.24
CA PRO A 89 21.94 -16.85 32.50
C PRO A 89 23.25 -17.55 32.88
N ARG A 90 24.37 -16.88 32.64
CA ARG A 90 25.68 -17.37 33.03
C ARG A 90 25.78 -17.18 34.54
N ARG A 91 25.56 -18.27 35.27
CA ARG A 91 25.91 -18.46 36.68
C ARG A 91 27.26 -17.75 36.96
N ARG A 92 27.25 -16.70 37.77
CA ARG A 92 28.43 -16.34 38.57
C ARG A 92 28.19 -16.94 39.95
N ARG A 93 28.82 -18.09 40.18
CA ARG A 93 29.09 -18.55 41.55
C ARG A 93 30.47 -18.04 41.96
N ALA A 94 30.57 -17.82 43.26
CA ALA A 94 31.74 -17.85 44.13
C ALA A 94 32.51 -16.53 44.32
N PRO A 95 33.35 -16.44 45.38
CA PRO A 95 33.03 -16.67 46.79
C PRO A 95 33.61 -15.56 47.71
N HIS A 96 33.28 -15.63 49.01
CA HIS A 96 33.98 -15.08 50.20
C HIS A 96 34.51 -13.63 50.23
N ALA A 97 33.94 -12.84 51.14
CA ALA A 97 34.71 -12.16 52.20
C ALA A 97 33.91 -12.35 53.48
#